data_AF-A0A9P1DJ32-F1
#
_entry.id   AF-A0A9P1DJ32-F1
#
_cell.length_a   1.000
_cell.length_b   1.000
_cell.length_c   1.000
_cell.angle_alpha   90.00
_cell.angle_beta   90.00
_cell.angle_gamma   90.00
#
_symmetry.space_group_name_H-M   'P 1'
#
loop_
_entity.id
_entity.type
_entity.pdbx_description
1 polymer ?
#
loop_
_entity_poly.entity_id
_entity_poly.type
_entity_poly.pdbx_seq_one_letter_code
_entity_poly.pdbx_strand_id
1 'polypeptide(L)'
;MQLNGVQPNVITLNSMLDACAKRGRLGPAEWWFHFMEDSNLEPNQVSFCALLNACAKAQNPKRAQVWFDKMLGYRIAADIVAYNAFIAACAGQANVAKAEELLTEARATCLSPDLVTYNTLLHAWARSATQQDLAKGIQYLAKSKELGLDVISFNCMLHACARLSQATQAEGIFKSIEGCQLEPTQVTYNAVISSKSQASVPKTQIPGRKTHFYSSC
;
A
#
# COMPACT_ATOMS: atom_id res chain seq x y z
N MET A 1 22.81 -18.54 -15.57
CA MET A 1 23.49 -17.73 -16.59
C MET A 1 24.94 -17.55 -16.16
N GLN A 2 25.83 -18.43 -16.63
CA GLN A 2 27.25 -18.13 -16.75
C GLN A 2 27.55 -18.35 -18.24
N LEU A 3 27.38 -17.30 -19.02
CA LEU A 3 27.81 -17.28 -20.42
C LEU A 3 29.09 -16.42 -20.43
N ASN A 4 30.22 -17.07 -20.71
CA ASN A 4 31.49 -16.46 -21.12
C ASN A 4 32.31 -15.69 -20.06
N GLY A 5 32.61 -16.29 -18.90
CA GLY A 5 33.73 -15.82 -18.05
C GLY A 5 33.61 -14.41 -17.46
N VAL A 6 32.49 -13.72 -17.66
CA VAL A 6 32.21 -12.42 -17.05
C VAL A 6 31.70 -12.66 -15.64
N GLN A 7 32.48 -12.23 -14.65
CA GLN A 7 32.01 -12.27 -13.26
C GLN A 7 30.85 -11.29 -13.08
N PRO A 8 29.73 -11.73 -12.49
CA PRO A 8 28.61 -10.84 -12.22
C PRO A 8 29.07 -9.71 -11.30
N ASN A 9 28.63 -8.49 -11.60
CA ASN A 9 28.87 -7.32 -10.76
C ASN A 9 27.54 -6.84 -10.13
N VAL A 10 27.62 -5.85 -9.24
CA VAL A 10 26.46 -5.28 -8.53
C VAL A 10 25.34 -4.86 -9.49
N ILE A 11 25.67 -4.29 -10.65
CA ILE A 11 24.69 -3.85 -11.66
C ILE A 11 23.92 -5.04 -12.24
N THR A 12 24.62 -6.12 -12.57
CA THR A 12 24.02 -7.35 -13.12
C THR A 12 23.08 -7.99 -12.12
N LEU A 13 23.50 -8.09 -10.86
CA LEU A 13 22.68 -8.67 -9.80
C LEU A 13 21.49 -7.77 -9.41
N ASN A 14 21.66 -6.44 -9.40
CA ASN A 14 20.56 -5.50 -9.22
C ASN A 14 19.51 -5.61 -10.33
N SER A 15 19.94 -5.88 -11.56
CA SER A 15 19.01 -6.12 -12.67
C SER A 15 18.20 -7.40 -12.46
N MET A 16 18.81 -8.46 -11.91
CA MET A 16 18.12 -9.70 -11.53
C MET A 16 17.15 -9.49 -10.37
N LEU A 17 17.57 -8.71 -9.35
CA LEU A 17 16.72 -8.31 -8.23
C LEU A 17 15.50 -7.52 -8.69
N ASP A 18 15.69 -6.49 -9.53
CA ASP A 18 14.61 -5.69 -10.09
C ASP A 18 13.64 -6.54 -10.93
N ALA A 19 14.16 -7.46 -11.76
CA ALA A 19 13.33 -8.40 -12.51
C ALA A 19 12.49 -9.30 -11.60
N CYS A 20 13.04 -9.74 -10.46
CA CYS A 20 12.29 -10.51 -9.46
C CYS A 20 11.25 -9.64 -8.74
N ALA A 21 11.61 -8.42 -8.36
CA ALA A 21 10.74 -7.44 -7.71
C ALA A 21 9.55 -7.06 -8.58
N LYS A 22 9.78 -6.82 -9.88
CA LYS A 22 8.72 -6.53 -10.86
C LYS A 22 7.70 -7.66 -10.95
N ARG A 23 8.12 -8.91 -10.75
CA ARG A 23 7.25 -10.10 -10.73
C ARG A 23 6.74 -10.47 -9.34
N GLY A 24 7.07 -9.69 -8.30
CA GLY A 24 6.69 -9.98 -6.90
C GLY A 24 7.27 -11.28 -6.34
N ARG A 25 8.35 -11.80 -6.93
CA ARG A 25 8.97 -13.06 -6.54
C ARG A 25 10.00 -12.80 -5.44
N LEU A 26 9.52 -12.79 -4.19
CA LEU A 26 10.37 -12.52 -3.03
C LEU A 26 11.48 -13.55 -2.84
N GLY A 27 11.17 -14.85 -2.77
CA GLY A 27 12.19 -15.90 -2.55
C GLY A 27 13.38 -15.85 -3.54
N PRO A 28 13.13 -15.78 -4.86
CA PRO A 28 14.21 -15.59 -5.84
C PRO A 28 14.99 -14.27 -5.68
N ALA A 29 14.34 -13.18 -5.29
CA ALA A 29 15.03 -11.92 -5.02
C ALA A 29 15.98 -12.06 -3.83
N GLU A 30 15.54 -12.70 -2.75
CA GLU A 30 16.36 -12.93 -1.55
C GLU A 30 17.55 -13.84 -1.85
N TRP A 31 17.36 -14.85 -2.70
CA TRP A 31 18.46 -15.69 -3.19
C TRP A 31 19.52 -14.88 -3.93
N TRP A 32 19.12 -13.97 -4.84
CA TRP A 32 20.06 -13.10 -5.55
C TRP A 32 20.82 -12.15 -4.63
N PHE A 33 20.18 -11.70 -3.55
CA PHE A 33 20.85 -10.88 -2.54
C PHE A 33 21.89 -11.69 -1.75
N HIS A 34 21.55 -12.89 -1.30
CA HIS A 34 22.53 -13.75 -0.63
C HIS A 34 23.68 -14.13 -1.55
N PHE A 35 23.41 -14.41 -2.82
CA PHE A 35 24.45 -14.63 -3.83
C PHE A 35 25.36 -13.41 -4.00
N MET A 36 24.83 -12.19 -3.87
CA MET A 36 25.63 -10.95 -3.88
C MET A 36 26.57 -10.88 -2.66
N GLU A 37 26.05 -11.17 -1.46
CA GLU A 37 26.86 -11.23 -0.22
C GLU A 37 27.95 -12.30 -0.32
N ASP A 38 27.61 -13.52 -0.75
CA ASP A 38 28.53 -14.64 -0.90
C ASP A 38 29.62 -14.38 -1.96
N SER A 39 29.32 -13.51 -2.94
CA SER A 39 30.26 -13.08 -3.98
C SER A 39 31.13 -11.88 -3.54
N ASN A 40 31.05 -11.45 -2.28
CA ASN A 40 31.72 -10.24 -1.75
C ASN A 40 31.39 -8.97 -2.53
N LEU A 41 30.19 -8.88 -3.09
CA LEU A 41 29.71 -7.68 -3.77
C LEU A 41 28.90 -6.86 -2.77
N GLU A 42 29.25 -5.59 -2.60
CA GLU A 42 28.53 -4.72 -1.65
C GLU A 42 27.14 -4.35 -2.18
N PRO A 43 26.06 -4.71 -1.47
CA PRO A 43 24.73 -4.25 -1.81
C PRO A 43 24.61 -2.75 -1.62
N ASN A 44 23.79 -2.11 -2.45
CA ASN A 44 23.52 -0.68 -2.37
C ASN A 44 22.03 -0.38 -2.23
N GLN A 45 21.68 0.90 -2.20
CA GLN A 45 20.31 1.38 -2.09
C GLN A 45 19.36 0.73 -3.10
N VAL A 46 19.81 0.51 -4.34
CA VAL A 46 19.01 -0.13 -5.40
C VAL A 46 18.70 -1.58 -5.06
N SER A 47 19.66 -2.33 -4.50
CA SER A 47 19.49 -3.72 -4.08
C SER A 47 18.38 -3.85 -3.02
N PHE A 48 18.42 -2.98 -2.01
CA PHE A 48 17.43 -2.98 -0.92
C PHE A 48 16.06 -2.48 -1.38
N CYS A 49 15.99 -1.43 -2.20
CA CYS A 49 14.72 -0.95 -2.77
C CYS A 49 14.03 -2.03 -3.61
N ALA A 50 14.79 -2.81 -4.38
CA ALA A 50 14.24 -3.93 -5.14
C ALA A 50 13.63 -5.01 -4.22
N LEU A 51 14.30 -5.36 -3.13
CA LEU A 51 13.77 -6.30 -2.14
C LEU A 51 12.52 -5.79 -1.42
N LEU A 52 12.50 -4.52 -1.03
CA LEU A 52 11.33 -3.89 -0.43
C LEU A 52 10.15 -3.86 -1.41
N ASN A 53 10.39 -3.56 -2.69
CA ASN A 53 9.36 -3.62 -3.72
C ASN A 53 8.86 -5.05 -3.95
N ALA A 54 9.75 -6.05 -3.92
CA ALA A 54 9.36 -7.46 -3.97
C ALA A 54 8.46 -7.83 -2.78
N CYS A 55 8.78 -7.35 -1.57
CA CYS A 55 7.95 -7.53 -0.37
C CYS A 55 6.59 -6.82 -0.50
N ALA A 56 6.57 -5.62 -1.09
CA ALA A 56 5.34 -4.86 -1.35
C ALA A 56 4.38 -5.65 -2.25
N LYS A 57 4.89 -6.17 -3.36
CA LYS A 57 4.08 -6.99 -4.28
C LYS A 57 3.68 -8.34 -3.69
N ALA A 58 4.52 -8.93 -2.85
CA ALA A 58 4.20 -10.14 -2.09
C ALA A 58 3.27 -9.86 -0.89
N GLN A 59 2.94 -8.59 -0.62
CA GLN A 59 2.15 -8.14 0.55
C GLN A 59 2.67 -8.74 1.86
N ASN A 60 4.01 -8.73 2.04
CA ASN A 60 4.66 -9.31 3.21
C ASN A 60 5.36 -8.23 4.05
N PRO A 61 4.65 -7.54 4.96
CA PRO A 61 5.21 -6.47 5.77
C PRO A 61 6.26 -6.96 6.77
N LYS A 62 6.16 -8.23 7.22
CA LYS A 62 7.16 -8.82 8.13
C LYS A 62 8.53 -8.93 7.46
N ARG A 63 8.56 -9.42 6.21
CA ARG A 63 9.81 -9.47 5.44
C ARG A 63 10.30 -8.08 5.04
N ALA A 64 9.38 -7.16 4.73
CA ALA A 64 9.74 -5.77 4.45
C ALA A 64 10.48 -5.12 5.64
N GLN A 65 9.99 -5.31 6.88
CA GLN A 65 10.67 -4.84 8.10
C GLN A 65 12.09 -5.39 8.20
N VAL A 66 12.27 -6.71 8.03
CA VAL A 66 13.60 -7.34 8.11
C VAL A 66 14.58 -6.75 7.10
N TRP A 67 14.13 -6.51 5.86
CA TRP A 67 14.98 -5.92 4.83
C TRP A 67 15.25 -4.43 5.06
N PHE A 68 14.29 -3.70 5.62
CA PHE A 68 14.45 -2.30 6.01
C PHE A 68 15.48 -2.17 7.15
N ASP A 69 15.36 -2.99 8.20
CA ASP A 69 16.31 -3.02 9.31
C ASP A 69 17.72 -3.41 8.83
N LYS A 70 17.80 -4.38 7.90
CA LYS A 70 19.09 -4.78 7.29
C LYS A 70 19.70 -3.63 6.47
N MET A 71 18.90 -2.87 5.73
CA MET A 71 19.37 -1.68 4.99
C MET A 71 20.01 -0.65 5.94
N LEU A 72 19.35 -0.36 7.07
CA LEU A 72 19.87 0.55 8.09
C LEU A 72 21.12 -0.03 8.79
N GLY A 73 21.17 -1.34 9.02
CA GLY A 73 22.35 -2.04 9.53
C GLY A 73 23.57 -1.94 8.62
N TYR A 74 23.35 -1.90 7.30
CA TYR A 74 24.38 -1.60 6.28
C TYR A 74 24.74 -0.11 6.21
N ARG A 75 24.17 0.75 7.09
CA ARG A 75 24.33 2.21 7.11
C ARG A 75 23.89 2.87 5.80
N ILE A 76 22.99 2.24 5.06
CA ILE A 76 22.40 2.81 3.84
C ILE A 76 21.14 3.58 4.26
N ALA A 77 21.11 4.87 3.96
CA ALA A 77 19.97 5.72 4.27
C ALA A 77 18.75 5.32 3.43
N ALA A 78 17.61 5.09 4.10
CA ALA A 78 16.34 4.89 3.43
C ALA A 78 15.89 6.17 2.73
N ASP A 79 15.55 6.08 1.45
CA ASP A 79 14.94 7.16 0.69
C ASP A 79 13.41 7.01 0.64
N ILE A 80 12.75 7.96 0.00
CA ILE A 80 11.29 7.93 -0.12
C ILE A 80 10.79 6.69 -0.88
N VAL A 81 11.59 6.13 -1.80
CA VAL A 81 11.24 4.92 -2.55
C VAL A 81 11.21 3.69 -1.64
N ALA A 82 12.20 3.54 -0.76
CA ALA A 82 12.23 2.49 0.26
C ALA A 82 11.04 2.59 1.22
N TYR A 83 10.74 3.80 1.72
CA TYR A 83 9.57 4.03 2.57
C TYR A 83 8.27 3.73 1.83
N ASN A 84 8.09 4.19 0.59
CA ASN A 84 6.90 3.92 -0.21
C ASN A 84 6.69 2.43 -0.45
N ALA A 85 7.74 1.69 -0.76
CA ALA A 85 7.67 0.24 -0.91
C ALA A 85 7.27 -0.46 0.40
N PHE A 86 7.82 -0.02 1.53
CA PHE A 86 7.47 -0.61 2.82
C PHE A 86 6.02 -0.28 3.22
N ILE A 87 5.60 0.98 3.05
CA ILE A 87 4.20 1.42 3.26
C ILE A 87 3.25 0.60 2.37
N ALA A 88 3.61 0.33 1.11
CA ALA A 88 2.83 -0.52 0.21
C ALA A 88 2.72 -1.98 0.68
N ALA A 89 3.79 -2.55 1.24
CA ALA A 89 3.76 -3.88 1.85
C ALA A 89 2.80 -3.95 3.05
N CYS A 90 2.77 -2.89 3.87
CA CYS A 90 1.85 -2.76 5.00
C CYS A 90 0.40 -2.56 4.56
N ALA A 91 0.17 -1.75 3.52
CA ALA A 91 -1.14 -1.48 2.95
C ALA A 91 -1.84 -2.75 2.44
N GLY A 92 -1.08 -3.68 1.81
CA GLY A 92 -1.62 -4.94 1.29
C GLY A 92 -2.29 -5.82 2.35
N GLN A 93 -1.75 -5.83 3.58
CA GLN A 93 -2.25 -6.63 4.71
C GLN A 93 -3.16 -5.83 5.65
N ALA A 94 -3.62 -4.64 5.25
CA ALA A 94 -4.39 -3.73 6.09
C ALA A 94 -3.69 -3.40 7.44
N ASN A 95 -2.35 -3.46 7.49
CA ASN A 95 -1.58 -3.00 8.65
C ASN A 95 -1.39 -1.49 8.57
N VAL A 96 -2.49 -0.77 8.78
CA VAL A 96 -2.57 0.67 8.68
C VAL A 96 -1.67 1.37 9.71
N ALA A 97 -1.66 0.86 10.95
CA ALA A 97 -0.89 1.46 12.04
C ALA A 97 0.60 1.58 11.71
N LYS A 98 1.20 0.51 11.16
CA LYS A 98 2.61 0.54 10.77
C LYS A 98 2.86 1.44 9.56
N ALA A 99 1.91 1.52 8.62
CA ALA A 99 2.02 2.41 7.48
C ALA A 99 2.01 3.90 7.90
N GLU A 100 1.20 4.26 8.90
CA GLU A 100 1.17 5.61 9.49
C GLU A 100 2.45 5.95 10.26
N GLU A 101 2.98 4.99 11.00
CA GLU A 101 4.27 5.13 11.70
C GLU A 101 5.40 5.43 10.70
N LEU A 102 5.48 4.64 9.62
CA LEU A 102 6.47 4.83 8.55
C LEU A 102 6.35 6.18 7.83
N LEU A 103 5.13 6.67 7.59
CA LEU A 103 4.93 8.01 7.03
C LEU A 103 5.46 9.10 7.98
N THR A 104 5.21 8.92 9.28
CA THR A 104 5.65 9.87 10.31
C THR A 104 7.17 9.87 10.44
N GLU A 105 7.79 8.68 10.38
CA GLU A 105 9.24 8.50 10.36
C GLU A 105 9.86 9.14 9.11
N ALA A 106 9.30 8.90 7.91
CA ALA A 106 9.77 9.51 6.67
C ALA A 106 9.80 11.05 6.76
N ARG A 107 8.72 11.66 7.30
CA ARG A 107 8.66 13.11 7.55
C ARG A 107 9.69 13.57 8.58
N ALA A 108 9.89 12.81 9.65
CA ALA A 108 10.89 13.12 10.68
C ALA A 108 12.33 13.07 10.12
N THR A 109 12.57 12.23 9.11
CA THR A 109 13.85 12.17 8.38
C THR A 109 13.99 13.23 7.27
N CYS A 110 13.13 14.26 7.26
CA CYS A 110 13.09 15.32 6.24
C CYS A 110 12.85 14.83 4.80
N LEU A 111 12.36 13.61 4.62
CA LEU A 111 11.87 13.15 3.32
C LEU A 111 10.49 13.75 3.07
N SER A 112 10.23 14.17 1.84
CA SER A 112 8.93 14.70 1.43
C SER A 112 8.08 13.57 0.85
N PRO A 113 7.02 13.09 1.55
CA PRO A 113 6.12 12.10 1.00
C PRO A 113 5.43 12.63 -0.26
N ASP A 114 5.32 11.77 -1.27
CA ASP A 114 4.76 12.12 -2.56
C ASP A 114 3.31 11.61 -2.71
N LEU A 115 2.71 11.89 -3.86
CA LEU A 115 1.37 11.41 -4.22
C LEU A 115 1.26 9.88 -4.11
N VAL A 116 2.33 9.15 -4.41
CA VAL A 116 2.37 7.69 -4.31
C VAL A 116 2.26 7.26 -2.85
N THR A 117 2.96 7.92 -1.93
CA THR A 117 2.86 7.64 -0.49
C THR A 117 1.41 7.81 0.00
N TYR A 118 0.78 8.95 -0.32
CA TYR A 118 -0.57 9.26 0.15
C TYR A 118 -1.63 8.35 -0.48
N ASN A 119 -1.54 8.08 -1.78
CA ASN A 119 -2.45 7.14 -2.45
C ASN A 119 -2.36 5.75 -1.84
N THR A 120 -1.15 5.28 -1.53
CA THR A 120 -0.94 3.97 -0.90
C THR A 120 -1.61 3.89 0.48
N LEU A 121 -1.53 4.95 1.28
CA LEU A 121 -2.21 5.04 2.58
C LEU A 121 -3.73 5.12 2.46
N LEU A 122 -4.24 5.92 1.52
CA LEU A 122 -5.68 6.00 1.24
C LEU A 122 -6.25 4.64 0.81
N HIS A 123 -5.51 3.88 -0.01
CA HIS A 123 -5.86 2.51 -0.34
C HIS A 123 -5.85 1.59 0.89
N ALA A 124 -4.88 1.73 1.80
CA ALA A 124 -4.82 0.95 3.04
C ALA A 124 -6.04 1.21 3.94
N TRP A 125 -6.36 2.49 4.19
CA TRP A 125 -7.54 2.90 4.97
C TRP A 125 -8.85 2.48 4.31
N ALA A 126 -8.93 2.60 2.98
CA ALA A 126 -10.12 2.16 2.25
C ALA A 126 -10.34 0.64 2.34
N ARG A 127 -9.26 -0.14 2.46
CA ARG A 127 -9.31 -1.59 2.58
C ARG A 127 -9.68 -2.05 3.98
N SER A 128 -9.13 -1.43 5.03
CA SER A 128 -9.44 -1.74 6.44
C SER A 128 -10.92 -1.51 6.77
N ALA A 129 -11.58 -0.56 6.08
CA ALA A 129 -13.01 -0.29 6.18
C ALA A 129 -13.50 -0.12 7.63
N THR A 130 -12.72 0.58 8.45
CA THR A 130 -13.15 1.06 9.77
C THR A 130 -13.59 2.52 9.67
N GLN A 131 -14.50 2.95 10.56
CA GLN A 131 -14.93 4.35 10.57
C GLN A 131 -13.80 5.32 10.96
N GLN A 132 -12.87 4.87 11.79
CA GLN A 132 -11.72 5.68 12.22
C GLN A 132 -10.75 5.94 11.06
N ASP A 133 -10.43 4.89 10.30
CA ASP A 133 -9.55 5.00 9.12
C ASP A 133 -10.20 5.84 8.03
N LEU A 134 -11.53 5.72 7.86
CA LEU A 134 -12.28 6.56 6.94
C LEU A 134 -12.18 8.05 7.31
N ALA A 135 -12.38 8.39 8.58
CA ALA A 135 -12.30 9.77 9.06
C ALA A 135 -10.89 10.36 8.83
N LYS A 136 -9.85 9.58 9.08
CA LYS A 136 -8.46 9.97 8.79
C LYS A 136 -8.25 10.23 7.30
N GLY A 137 -8.66 9.31 6.43
CA GLY A 137 -8.52 9.49 4.99
C GLY A 137 -9.25 10.74 4.48
N ILE A 138 -10.43 11.06 5.02
CA ILE A 138 -11.16 12.30 4.70
C ILE A 138 -10.38 13.54 5.14
N GLN A 139 -9.75 13.52 6.32
CA GLN A 139 -8.89 14.62 6.77
C GLN A 139 -7.71 14.85 5.82
N TYR A 140 -7.13 13.79 5.26
CA TYR A 140 -6.08 13.88 4.24
C TYR A 140 -6.60 14.42 2.91
N LEU A 141 -7.81 14.00 2.48
CA LEU A 141 -8.46 14.57 1.29
C LEU A 141 -8.76 16.08 1.41
N ALA A 142 -9.03 16.57 2.63
CA ALA A 142 -9.21 18.00 2.86
C ALA A 142 -7.92 18.81 2.57
N LYS A 143 -6.75 18.19 2.67
CA LYS A 143 -5.44 18.76 2.31
C LYS A 143 -5.03 18.45 0.86
N SER A 144 -5.97 18.02 0.02
CA SER A 144 -5.71 17.60 -1.37
C SER A 144 -4.91 18.61 -2.19
N LYS A 145 -5.18 19.92 -2.06
CA LYS A 145 -4.45 20.98 -2.77
C LYS A 145 -2.98 21.10 -2.35
N GLU A 146 -2.69 20.90 -1.06
CA GLU A 146 -1.31 20.94 -0.53
C GLU A 146 -0.53 19.68 -0.89
N LEU A 147 -1.24 18.54 -0.93
CA LEU A 147 -0.65 17.21 -1.15
C LEU A 147 -0.64 16.78 -2.63
N GLY A 148 -1.26 17.57 -3.52
CA GLY A 148 -1.38 17.25 -4.94
C GLY A 148 -2.23 16.01 -5.24
N LEU A 149 -3.26 15.74 -4.42
CA LEU A 149 -4.10 14.55 -4.56
C LEU A 149 -4.98 14.61 -5.81
N ASP A 150 -5.21 13.46 -6.43
CA ASP A 150 -5.95 13.31 -7.69
C ASP A 150 -7.30 12.61 -7.48
N VAL A 151 -8.09 12.47 -8.54
CA VAL A 151 -9.39 11.78 -8.51
C VAL A 151 -9.27 10.34 -7.99
N ILE A 152 -8.12 9.68 -8.18
CA ILE A 152 -7.88 8.33 -7.69
C ILE A 152 -7.89 8.34 -6.15
N SER A 153 -7.23 9.31 -5.52
CA SER A 153 -7.27 9.52 -4.07
C SER A 153 -8.70 9.60 -3.53
N PHE A 154 -9.56 10.40 -4.16
CA PHE A 154 -10.95 10.57 -3.75
C PHE A 154 -11.79 9.31 -4.00
N ASN A 155 -11.60 8.65 -5.14
CA ASN A 155 -12.32 7.40 -5.48
C ASN A 155 -12.04 6.30 -4.45
N CYS A 156 -10.82 6.18 -3.95
CA CYS A 156 -10.48 5.20 -2.90
C CYS A 156 -11.35 5.37 -1.67
N MET A 157 -11.50 6.61 -1.21
CA MET A 157 -12.30 6.94 -0.03
C MET A 157 -13.80 6.80 -0.30
N LEU A 158 -14.28 7.13 -1.51
CA LEU A 158 -15.68 6.89 -1.90
C LEU A 158 -16.03 5.41 -1.87
N HIS A 159 -15.14 4.53 -2.34
CA HIS A 159 -15.33 3.08 -2.23
C HIS A 159 -15.40 2.61 -0.77
N ALA A 160 -14.58 3.21 0.11
CA ALA A 160 -14.63 2.94 1.53
C ALA A 160 -15.96 3.39 2.16
N CYS A 161 -16.44 4.59 1.82
CA CYS A 161 -17.75 5.10 2.24
C CYS A 161 -18.88 4.19 1.77
N ALA A 162 -18.82 3.68 0.54
CA ALA A 162 -19.82 2.75 0.00
C ALA A 162 -19.90 1.47 0.84
N ARG A 163 -18.75 0.84 1.14
CA ARG A 163 -18.67 -0.38 1.98
C ARG A 163 -19.19 -0.17 3.41
N LEU A 164 -18.98 1.02 3.95
CA LEU A 164 -19.40 1.42 5.29
C LEU A 164 -20.84 1.97 5.33
N SER A 165 -21.51 2.06 4.19
CA SER A 165 -22.85 2.65 4.04
C SER A 165 -22.92 4.10 4.58
N GLN A 166 -21.81 4.85 4.48
CA GLN A 166 -21.72 6.24 4.91
C GLN A 166 -22.01 7.20 3.75
N ALA A 167 -23.29 7.31 3.39
CA ALA A 167 -23.75 8.15 2.28
C ALA A 167 -23.43 9.65 2.48
N THR A 168 -23.54 10.16 3.71
CA THR A 168 -23.27 11.59 4.01
C THR A 168 -21.81 11.96 3.78
N GLN A 169 -20.87 11.11 4.19
CA GLN A 169 -19.45 11.31 3.94
C GLN A 169 -19.13 11.18 2.44
N ALA A 170 -19.73 10.22 1.73
CA ALA A 170 -19.57 10.09 0.28
C ALA A 170 -20.03 11.35 -0.49
N GLU A 171 -21.15 11.96 -0.10
CA GLU A 171 -21.59 13.23 -0.68
C GLU A 171 -20.62 14.39 -0.38
N GLY A 172 -20.08 14.44 0.84
CA GLY A 172 -19.07 15.44 1.21
C GLY A 172 -17.82 15.33 0.33
N ILE A 173 -17.30 14.12 0.16
CA ILE A 173 -16.15 13.83 -0.70
C ILE A 173 -16.46 14.21 -2.16
N PHE A 174 -17.65 13.90 -2.67
CA PHE A 174 -18.05 14.24 -4.04
C PHE A 174 -18.05 15.77 -4.27
N LYS A 175 -18.60 16.54 -3.33
CA LYS A 175 -18.54 18.02 -3.40
C LYS A 175 -17.10 18.55 -3.34
N SER A 176 -16.22 17.88 -2.60
CA SER A 176 -14.80 18.25 -2.57
C SER A 176 -14.10 18.02 -3.91
N ILE A 177 -14.48 17.00 -4.68
CA ILE A 177 -13.95 16.76 -6.04
C ILE A 177 -14.30 17.95 -6.96
N GLU A 178 -15.57 18.36 -6.96
CA GLU A 178 -16.04 19.52 -7.73
C GLU A 178 -15.34 20.81 -7.31
N GLY A 179 -15.19 21.04 -5.99
CA GLY A 179 -14.49 22.20 -5.45
C GLY A 179 -12.98 22.22 -5.72
N CYS A 180 -12.39 21.08 -6.05
CA CYS A 180 -11.00 20.97 -6.50
C CYS A 180 -10.86 21.08 -8.03
N GLN A 181 -11.95 21.32 -8.76
CA GLN A 181 -11.98 21.36 -10.24
C GLN A 181 -11.45 20.05 -10.87
N LEU A 182 -11.67 18.93 -10.19
CA LEU A 182 -11.33 17.62 -10.68
C LEU A 182 -12.56 17.02 -11.37
N GLU A 183 -12.39 16.41 -12.54
CA GLU A 183 -13.49 15.79 -13.29
C GLU A 183 -13.90 14.45 -12.64
N PRO A 184 -15.14 14.33 -12.13
CA PRO A 184 -15.62 13.07 -11.60
C PRO A 184 -15.64 11.98 -12.69
N THR A 185 -15.18 10.79 -12.34
CA THR A 185 -15.15 9.64 -13.26
C THR A 185 -16.39 8.77 -13.08
N GLN A 186 -16.64 7.85 -14.02
CA GLN A 186 -17.69 6.84 -13.87
C GLN A 186 -17.59 6.07 -12.54
N VAL A 187 -16.36 5.80 -12.08
CA VAL A 187 -16.07 5.15 -10.79
C VAL A 187 -16.59 5.99 -9.61
N THR A 188 -16.42 7.31 -9.68
CA THR A 188 -16.87 8.28 -8.69
C THR A 188 -18.39 8.22 -8.53
N TYR A 189 -19.13 8.34 -9.63
CA TYR A 189 -20.60 8.30 -9.63
C TYR A 189 -21.13 6.95 -9.12
N ASN A 190 -20.56 5.84 -9.60
CA ASN A 190 -20.95 4.49 -9.18
C ASN A 190 -20.76 4.28 -7.68
N ALA A 191 -19.66 4.78 -7.10
CA ALA A 191 -19.38 4.66 -5.67
C ALA A 191 -20.38 5.47 -4.82
N VAL A 192 -20.71 6.70 -5.22
CA VAL A 192 -21.70 7.53 -4.52
C VAL A 192 -23.08 6.87 -4.56
N ILE A 193 -23.53 6.42 -5.73
CA ILE A 193 -24.82 5.71 -5.88
C ILE A 193 -24.84 4.46 -5.00
N SER A 194 -23.78 3.66 -5.03
CA SER A 194 -23.67 2.45 -4.21
C SER A 194 -23.69 2.76 -2.71
N SER A 195 -23.13 3.88 -2.25
CA SER A 195 -23.18 4.27 -0.84
C SER A 195 -24.60 4.61 -0.37
N LYS A 196 -25.41 5.22 -1.26
CA LYS A 196 -26.81 5.59 -0.99
C LYS A 196 -27.75 4.38 -1.05
N SER A 197 -27.57 3.51 -2.03
CA SER A 197 -28.41 2.31 -2.19
C SER A 197 -28.21 1.30 -1.05
N GLN A 198 -27.01 1.25 -0.45
CA GLN A 198 -26.74 0.41 0.71
C GLN A 198 -27.20 1.05 2.04
N ALA A 199 -27.39 2.38 2.06
CA ALA A 199 -27.96 3.08 3.22
C ALA A 199 -29.49 2.94 3.28
N SER A 200 -30.16 2.75 2.14
CA SER A 200 -31.62 2.54 2.07
C SER A 200 -32.07 1.11 2.35
N VAL A 201 -31.14 0.15 2.42
CA VAL A 201 -31.42 -1.23 2.85
C VAL A 201 -30.92 -1.41 4.29
N PRO A 202 -31.78 -1.39 5.32
CA PRO A 202 -31.34 -1.69 6.67
C PRO A 202 -30.74 -3.10 6.71
N LYS A 203 -29.51 -3.22 7.23
CA LYS A 203 -28.88 -4.52 7.52
C LYS A 203 -29.72 -5.22 8.60
N THR A 204 -30.76 -5.92 8.21
CA THR A 204 -31.38 -6.94 9.05
C THR A 204 -30.30 -7.98 9.33
N GLN A 205 -29.89 -8.06 10.60
CA GLN A 205 -29.21 -9.22 11.16
C GLN A 205 -29.88 -10.48 10.60
N ILE A 206 -29.16 -11.23 9.77
CA ILE A 206 -29.52 -12.61 9.49
C ILE A 206 -29.12 -13.38 10.76
N PRO A 207 -30.06 -13.90 11.57
CA PRO A 207 -29.71 -14.73 12.72
C PRO A 207 -29.00 -15.97 12.21
N GLY A 208 -27.95 -16.36 12.92
CA GLY A 208 -27.02 -17.41 12.50
C GLY A 208 -27.69 -18.65 11.92
N ARG A 209 -27.15 -19.13 10.79
CA ARG A 209 -27.27 -20.54 10.42
C ARG A 209 -26.63 -21.36 11.55
N LYS A 210 -27.42 -21.74 12.54
CA LYS A 210 -27.15 -22.95 13.32
C LYS A 210 -27.24 -24.10 12.33
N THR A 211 -26.09 -24.60 11.90
CA THR A 211 -25.99 -25.94 11.30
C THR A 211 -26.41 -26.93 12.38
N HIS A 212 -27.70 -27.30 12.37
CA HIS A 212 -28.17 -28.49 13.05
C HIS A 212 -27.53 -29.70 12.35
N PHE A 213 -26.45 -30.22 12.93
CA PHE A 213 -26.04 -31.60 12.69
C PHE A 213 -27.04 -32.49 13.42
N TYR A 214 -27.97 -33.09 12.66
CA TYR A 214 -28.63 -34.32 13.08
C TYR A 214 -27.62 -35.47 12.90
N SER A 215 -27.33 -36.16 13.99
CA SER A 215 -26.57 -37.41 14.02
C SER A 215 -27.27 -38.34 15.02
N SER A 216 -28.29 -39.05 14.54
CA SER A 216 -28.84 -40.25 15.17
C SER A 216 -29.47 -41.13 14.10
N CYS A 217 -28.71 -42.12 13.63
CA CYS A 217 -29.14 -43.48 13.30
C CYS A 217 -27.88 -44.34 13.21
#